data_AF-X1LB48-F1
#
_entry.id   AF-X1LB48-F1
#
_cell.length_a   1.000
_cell.length_b   1.000
_cell.length_c   1.000
_cell.angle_alpha   90.00
_cell.angle_beta   90.00
_cell.angle_gamma   90.00
#
_symmetry.space_group_name_H-M   'P 1'
#
loop_
_entity.id
_entity.type
_entity.pdbx_description
1 polymer ?
#
loop_
_entity_poly.entity_id
_entity_poly.type
_entity_poly.pdbx_seq_one_letter_code
_entity_poly.pdbx_strand_id
1 'polypeptide(L)'
;MPDNPYMHRRDPHYKQAKQRGYRARSAYKLLDIQKRFNIFKRAFYILDLGSAPGSWLQISGKIAQENLEKYNDQYYHRDHFKIMGVDIKKISPLENIKTIKMDINDPGFQNEINNFFQEEKLDLILSDAAINKSGNKFSDQIRQNRLCYRILEIASKNLKYKGILIVKTFQGQDFDKLNKTMKNEFQIVKSYK
;
A
#
# COMPACT_ATOMS: atom_id res chain seq x y z
N MET A 1 6.74 5.57 17.23
CA MET A 1 7.94 4.76 16.92
C MET A 1 9.02 5.29 17.84
N PRO A 2 9.74 4.43 18.58
CA PRO A 2 10.74 4.91 19.52
C PRO A 2 11.98 5.41 18.79
N ASP A 3 12.59 6.46 19.33
CA ASP A 3 13.60 7.34 18.70
C ASP A 3 15.04 6.79 18.71
N ASN A 4 15.24 5.45 18.76
CA ASN A 4 16.59 4.87 18.85
C ASN A 4 16.84 3.75 17.81
N PRO A 5 17.73 3.97 16.81
CA PRO A 5 18.03 2.99 15.76
C PRO A 5 18.68 1.69 16.26
N TYR A 6 19.27 1.68 17.47
CA TYR A 6 19.90 0.50 18.05
C TYR A 6 18.91 -0.49 18.69
N MET A 7 17.70 -0.04 19.08
CA MET A 7 16.66 -0.93 19.60
C MET A 7 15.93 -1.72 18.50
N HIS A 8 15.96 -1.28 17.25
CA HIS A 8 15.28 -1.95 16.13
C HIS A 8 15.84 -3.34 15.80
N ARG A 9 17.13 -3.60 16.05
CA ARG A 9 17.77 -4.90 15.74
C ARG A 9 17.47 -6.01 16.76
N ARG A 10 16.94 -5.65 17.93
CA ARG A 10 16.61 -6.60 19.02
C ARG A 10 15.14 -7.01 19.05
N ASP A 11 14.29 -6.43 18.21
CA ASP A 11 12.88 -6.80 18.08
C ASP A 11 12.75 -8.24 17.53
N PRO A 12 12.10 -9.17 18.26
CA PRO A 12 11.84 -10.54 17.79
C PRO A 12 11.16 -10.58 16.41
N HIS A 13 10.24 -9.65 16.12
CA HIS A 13 9.56 -9.58 14.82
C HIS A 13 10.49 -9.14 13.69
N TYR A 14 11.49 -8.30 13.99
CA TYR A 14 12.50 -7.93 12.99
C TYR A 14 13.38 -9.12 12.63
N LYS A 15 13.83 -9.88 13.64
CA LYS A 15 14.61 -11.12 13.43
C LYS A 15 13.80 -12.17 12.66
N GLN A 16 12.54 -12.37 13.03
CA GLN A 16 11.66 -13.33 12.37
C GLN A 16 11.38 -12.93 10.90
N ALA A 17 11.14 -11.64 10.63
CA ALA A 17 10.95 -11.13 9.27
C ALA A 17 12.18 -11.41 8.41
N LYS A 18 13.38 -11.11 8.93
CA LYS A 18 14.66 -11.41 8.29
C LYS A 18 14.84 -12.90 8.01
N GLN A 19 14.54 -13.77 8.99
CA GLN A 19 14.60 -15.23 8.82
C GLN A 19 13.66 -15.74 7.72
N ARG A 20 12.51 -15.08 7.55
CA ARG A 20 11.55 -15.39 6.46
C ARG A 20 11.81 -14.63 5.15
N GLY A 21 12.93 -13.91 5.05
CA GLY A 21 13.31 -13.17 3.84
C GLY A 21 12.55 -11.85 3.61
N TYR A 22 11.73 -11.40 4.56
CA TYR A 22 11.03 -10.11 4.44
C TYR A 22 11.95 -8.94 4.77
N ARG A 23 11.82 -7.86 3.99
CA ARG A 23 12.63 -6.64 4.14
C ARG A 23 12.27 -5.82 5.38
N ALA A 24 11.07 -5.99 5.94
CA ALA A 24 10.63 -5.29 7.15
C ALA A 24 9.54 -6.08 7.90
N ARG A 25 9.42 -5.82 9.22
CA ARG A 25 8.39 -6.42 10.09
C ARG A 25 6.95 -6.04 9.71
N SER A 26 6.77 -4.95 8.96
CA SER A 26 5.45 -4.53 8.44
C SER A 26 4.85 -5.57 7.49
N ALA A 27 5.64 -6.52 6.97
CA ALA A 27 5.15 -7.69 6.24
C ALA A 27 4.03 -8.44 7.00
N TYR A 28 4.22 -8.68 8.31
CA TYR A 28 3.24 -9.41 9.11
C TYR A 28 1.89 -8.71 9.19
N LYS A 29 1.90 -7.38 9.30
CA LYS A 29 0.67 -6.57 9.28
C LYS A 29 -0.13 -6.79 7.99
N LEU A 30 0.52 -6.81 6.83
CA LEU A 30 -0.16 -7.05 5.55
C LEU A 30 -0.68 -8.49 5.46
N LEU A 31 0.09 -9.47 5.92
CA LEU A 31 -0.35 -10.87 5.96
C LEU A 31 -1.56 -11.05 6.87
N ASP A 32 -1.63 -10.37 8.00
CA ASP A 32 -2.77 -10.40 8.91
C ASP A 32 -4.01 -9.74 8.29
N ILE A 33 -3.84 -8.59 7.62
CA ILE A 33 -4.90 -7.93 6.85
C ILE A 33 -5.40 -8.88 5.75
N GLN A 34 -4.49 -9.51 4.98
CA GLN A 34 -4.84 -10.46 3.94
C GLN A 34 -5.59 -11.67 4.52
N LYS A 35 -5.14 -12.24 5.64
CA LYS A 35 -5.82 -13.37 6.29
C LYS A 35 -7.24 -13.00 6.72
N ARG A 36 -7.44 -11.77 7.20
CA ARG A 36 -8.73 -11.34 7.76
C ARG A 36 -9.73 -10.85 6.72
N PHE A 37 -9.26 -10.20 5.67
CA PHE A 37 -10.11 -9.50 4.70
C PHE A 37 -9.98 -10.02 3.26
N ASN A 38 -8.99 -10.88 2.98
CA ASN A 38 -8.72 -11.46 1.67
C ASN A 38 -8.61 -10.40 0.55
N ILE A 39 -7.88 -9.31 0.85
CA ILE A 39 -7.74 -8.12 0.01
C ILE A 39 -7.08 -8.39 -1.34
N PHE A 40 -6.28 -9.46 -1.45
CA PHE A 40 -5.61 -9.84 -2.70
C PHE A 40 -6.45 -10.78 -3.57
N LYS A 41 -7.70 -11.09 -3.20
CA LYS A 41 -8.57 -11.94 -4.03
C LYS A 41 -8.74 -11.32 -5.42
N ARG A 42 -8.19 -11.98 -6.44
CA ARG A 42 -8.22 -11.52 -7.84
C ARG A 42 -7.62 -10.12 -8.02
N ALA A 43 -6.55 -9.83 -7.28
CA ALA A 43 -5.74 -8.64 -7.47
C ALA A 43 -4.52 -8.98 -8.34
N PHE A 44 -4.40 -8.30 -9.48
CA PHE A 44 -3.33 -8.44 -10.45
C PHE A 44 -2.65 -7.09 -10.72
N TYR A 45 -3.42 -5.99 -10.74
CA TYR A 45 -2.89 -4.64 -10.93
C TYR A 45 -2.88 -3.92 -9.59
N ILE A 46 -1.68 -3.75 -9.03
CA ILE A 46 -1.48 -3.32 -7.65
C ILE A 46 -0.54 -2.12 -7.59
N LEU A 47 -0.93 -1.08 -6.86
CA LEU A 47 -0.09 0.09 -6.57
C LEU A 47 0.18 0.17 -5.06
N ASP A 48 1.44 0.26 -4.68
CA ASP A 48 1.88 0.35 -3.28
C ASP A 48 2.59 1.69 -3.01
N LEU A 49 1.94 2.56 -2.23
CA LEU A 49 2.37 3.93 -1.95
C LEU A 49 3.05 4.05 -0.59
N GLY A 50 4.24 4.63 -0.55
CA GLY A 50 5.09 4.62 0.65
C GLY A 50 5.66 3.23 0.89
N SER A 51 6.11 2.59 -0.19
CA SER A 51 6.42 1.16 -0.22
C SER A 51 7.82 0.82 0.27
N ALA A 52 8.70 1.78 0.57
CA ALA A 52 10.04 1.48 1.08
C ALA A 52 9.96 0.82 2.48
N PRO A 53 10.71 -0.29 2.73
CA PRO A 53 11.79 -0.87 1.91
C PRO A 53 11.36 -1.96 0.90
N GLY A 54 10.07 -2.18 0.71
CA GLY A 54 9.51 -3.10 -0.29
C GLY A 54 8.96 -4.40 0.29
N SER A 55 8.71 -4.49 1.60
CA SER A 55 8.19 -5.72 2.21
C SER A 55 6.75 -6.05 1.80
N TRP A 56 5.92 -5.03 1.56
CA TRP A 56 4.56 -5.22 1.05
C TRP A 56 4.59 -5.62 -0.43
N LEU A 57 5.44 -4.98 -1.25
CA LEU A 57 5.73 -5.42 -2.61
C LEU A 57 6.15 -6.89 -2.72
N GLN A 58 7.03 -7.39 -1.83
CA GLN A 58 7.41 -8.81 -1.80
C GLN A 58 6.19 -9.74 -1.66
N ILE A 59 5.26 -9.38 -0.76
CA ILE A 59 4.04 -10.16 -0.53
C ILE A 59 3.10 -10.02 -1.74
N SER A 60 2.90 -8.80 -2.24
CA SER A 60 2.04 -8.53 -3.40
C SER A 60 2.49 -9.32 -4.62
N GLY A 61 3.80 -9.34 -4.94
CA GLY A 61 4.35 -10.10 -6.06
C GLY A 61 4.10 -11.60 -5.92
N LYS A 62 4.38 -12.15 -4.74
CA LYS A 62 4.12 -13.58 -4.46
C LYS A 62 2.65 -13.94 -4.66
N ILE A 63 1.73 -13.18 -4.07
CA ILE A 63 0.30 -13.49 -4.15
C ILE A 63 -0.25 -13.24 -5.56
N ALA A 64 0.22 -12.20 -6.26
CA ALA A 64 -0.20 -11.93 -7.64
C ALA A 64 0.21 -13.07 -8.58
N GLN A 65 1.41 -13.64 -8.40
CA GLN A 65 1.84 -14.84 -9.13
C GLN A 65 0.92 -16.04 -8.83
N GLU A 66 0.65 -16.32 -7.56
CA GLU A 66 -0.28 -17.40 -7.15
C GLU A 66 -1.69 -17.17 -7.71
N ASN A 67 -2.12 -15.92 -7.84
CA ASN A 67 -3.42 -15.56 -8.42
C ASN A 67 -3.52 -15.91 -9.91
N LEU A 68 -2.42 -15.80 -10.68
CA LEU A 68 -2.42 -16.17 -12.09
C LEU A 68 -2.77 -17.65 -12.26
N GLU A 69 -2.20 -18.52 -11.43
CA GLU A 69 -2.50 -19.96 -11.46
C GLU A 69 -3.91 -20.25 -10.92
N LYS A 70 -4.25 -19.65 -9.77
CA LYS A 70 -5.49 -19.94 -9.05
C LYS A 70 -6.75 -19.47 -9.79
N TYR A 71 -6.66 -18.37 -10.52
CA TYR A 71 -7.78 -17.77 -11.24
C TYR A 71 -7.63 -17.89 -12.75
N ASN A 72 -6.87 -18.89 -13.22
CA ASN A 72 -6.82 -19.26 -14.62
C ASN A 72 -8.11 -19.98 -15.03
N ASP A 73 -9.22 -19.24 -15.07
CA ASP A 73 -10.53 -19.72 -15.50
C ASP A 73 -11.00 -19.00 -16.76
N GLN A 74 -11.92 -19.62 -17.50
CA GLN A 74 -12.43 -19.10 -18.78
C GLN A 74 -13.18 -17.76 -18.68
N TYR A 75 -13.53 -17.32 -17.47
CA TYR A 75 -14.34 -16.11 -17.25
C TYR A 75 -13.51 -14.92 -16.76
N TYR A 76 -12.38 -15.17 -16.09
CA TYR A 76 -11.52 -14.18 -15.48
C TYR A 76 -10.04 -14.46 -15.77
N HIS A 77 -9.70 -14.62 -17.05
CA HIS A 77 -8.33 -14.87 -17.46
C HIS A 77 -7.48 -13.59 -17.41
N ARG A 78 -6.43 -13.64 -16.59
CA ARG A 78 -5.28 -12.72 -16.61
C ARG A 78 -4.04 -13.60 -16.78
N ASP A 79 -3.27 -13.35 -17.82
CA ASP A 79 -2.01 -14.04 -18.12
C ASP A 79 -0.80 -13.37 -17.45
N HIS A 80 -0.97 -12.14 -16.96
CA HIS A 80 0.06 -11.37 -16.28
C HIS A 80 -0.51 -10.50 -15.15
N PHE A 81 0.40 -10.03 -14.29
CA PHE A 81 0.14 -9.03 -13.27
C PHE A 81 1.03 -7.81 -13.48
N LYS A 82 0.64 -6.67 -12.91
CA LYS A 82 1.44 -5.44 -12.90
C LYS A 82 1.47 -4.87 -11.50
N ILE A 83 2.66 -4.63 -10.97
CA ILE A 83 2.83 -4.05 -9.64
C ILE A 83 3.77 -2.86 -9.72
N MET A 84 3.32 -1.72 -9.19
CA MET A 84 4.13 -0.53 -9.02
C MET A 84 4.30 -0.19 -7.55
N GLY A 85 5.53 -0.06 -7.09
CA GLY A 85 5.89 0.50 -5.79
C GLY A 85 6.41 1.91 -5.93
N VAL A 86 5.88 2.83 -5.13
CA VAL A 86 6.27 4.25 -5.15
C VAL A 86 6.67 4.68 -3.75
N ASP A 87 7.81 5.35 -3.64
CA ASP A 87 8.26 5.95 -2.39
C ASP A 87 9.22 7.12 -2.68
N ILE A 88 9.34 8.06 -1.75
CA ILE A 88 10.36 9.13 -1.83
C ILE A 88 11.78 8.59 -1.60
N LYS A 89 11.90 7.38 -1.02
CA LYS A 89 13.15 6.65 -0.79
C LYS A 89 13.36 5.61 -1.89
N LYS A 90 14.64 5.33 -2.18
CA LYS A 90 15.00 4.24 -3.10
C LYS A 90 14.59 2.89 -2.50
N ILE A 91 13.93 2.07 -3.31
CA ILE A 91 13.60 0.68 -3.00
C ILE A 91 14.60 -0.20 -3.75
N SER A 92 15.17 -1.21 -3.08
CA SER A 92 16.01 -2.18 -3.77
C SER A 92 15.16 -2.95 -4.81
N PRO A 93 15.68 -3.23 -6.01
CA PRO A 93 14.91 -3.91 -7.05
C PRO A 93 14.23 -5.19 -6.56
N LEU A 94 13.05 -5.47 -7.11
CA LEU A 94 12.28 -6.69 -6.91
C LEU A 94 11.91 -7.21 -8.28
N GLU A 95 12.02 -8.52 -8.48
CA GLU A 95 11.68 -9.15 -9.74
C GLU A 95 10.20 -8.92 -10.10
N ASN A 96 9.92 -8.64 -11.38
CA ASN A 96 8.57 -8.42 -11.92
C ASN A 96 7.78 -7.27 -11.26
N ILE A 97 8.44 -6.35 -10.55
CA ILE A 97 7.83 -5.20 -9.88
C ILE A 97 8.53 -3.91 -10.30
N LYS A 98 7.78 -2.93 -10.84
CA LYS A 98 8.32 -1.59 -11.11
C LYS A 98 8.42 -0.83 -9.79
N THR A 99 9.57 -0.25 -9.48
CA THR A 99 9.75 0.64 -8.33
C THR A 99 10.18 2.02 -8.79
N ILE A 100 9.50 3.07 -8.31
CA ILE A 100 9.77 4.46 -8.66
C ILE A 100 10.10 5.24 -7.40
N LYS A 101 11.20 6.00 -7.45
CA LYS A 101 11.52 7.00 -6.42
C LYS A 101 10.85 8.33 -6.78
N MET A 102 9.69 8.62 -6.21
CA MET A 102 8.89 9.80 -6.55
C MET A 102 8.00 10.23 -5.39
N ASP A 103 7.69 11.52 -5.30
CA ASP A 103 6.65 12.02 -4.39
C ASP A 103 5.28 11.86 -5.05
N ILE A 104 4.29 11.36 -4.32
CA ILE A 104 2.93 11.15 -4.84
C ILE A 104 2.19 12.46 -5.13
N ASN A 105 2.71 13.61 -4.67
CA ASN A 105 2.21 14.95 -4.99
C ASN A 105 2.82 15.52 -6.27
N ASP A 106 3.80 14.84 -6.86
CA ASP A 106 4.41 15.29 -8.11
C ASP A 106 3.35 15.31 -9.23
N PRO A 107 3.23 16.42 -10.00
CA PRO A 107 2.26 16.53 -11.09
C PRO A 107 2.37 15.43 -12.15
N GLY A 108 3.57 14.90 -12.38
CA GLY A 108 3.83 13.80 -13.32
C GLY A 108 3.44 12.42 -12.79
N PHE A 109 3.08 12.29 -11.51
CA PHE A 109 2.84 10.98 -10.90
C PHE A 109 1.66 10.23 -11.54
N GLN A 110 0.61 10.94 -11.93
CA GLN A 110 -0.53 10.33 -12.63
C GLN A 110 -0.10 9.76 -14.00
N ASN A 111 0.81 10.43 -14.71
CA ASN A 111 1.32 9.94 -15.98
C ASN A 111 2.14 8.65 -15.80
N GLU A 112 2.92 8.54 -14.72
CA GLU A 112 3.63 7.29 -14.41
C GLU A 112 2.68 6.12 -14.19
N ILE A 113 1.58 6.33 -13.45
CA ILE A 113 0.54 5.32 -13.25
C ILE A 113 -0.06 4.91 -14.61
N ASN A 114 -0.54 5.89 -15.38
CA ASN A 114 -1.17 5.67 -16.67
C ASN A 114 -0.27 4.92 -17.65
N ASN A 115 0.99 5.32 -17.77
CA ASN A 115 1.95 4.71 -18.68
C ASN A 115 2.24 3.25 -18.32
N PHE A 116 2.42 2.95 -17.02
CA PHE A 116 2.75 1.59 -16.60
C PHE A 116 1.55 0.65 -16.66
N PHE A 117 0.39 1.09 -16.18
CA PHE A 117 -0.83 0.29 -16.19
C PHE A 117 -1.56 0.34 -17.54
N GLN A 118 -1.10 1.16 -18.49
CA GLN A 118 -1.70 1.35 -19.82
C GLN A 118 -3.17 1.80 -19.73
N GLU A 119 -3.41 2.83 -18.92
CA GLU A 119 -4.75 3.41 -18.65
C GLU A 119 -5.75 2.45 -17.96
N GLU A 120 -5.37 1.21 -17.68
CA GLU A 120 -6.21 0.25 -16.98
C GLU A 120 -6.44 0.64 -15.51
N LYS A 121 -7.65 0.36 -15.02
CA LYS A 121 -7.99 0.56 -13.60
C LYS A 121 -7.38 -0.53 -12.72
N LEU A 122 -7.02 -0.14 -11.50
CA LEU A 122 -6.30 -0.96 -10.54
C LEU A 122 -7.24 -1.79 -9.67
N ASP A 123 -6.79 -2.98 -9.28
CA ASP A 123 -7.54 -3.87 -8.40
C ASP A 123 -7.37 -3.48 -6.93
N LEU A 124 -6.14 -3.10 -6.55
CA LEU A 124 -5.74 -2.88 -5.19
C LEU A 124 -4.74 -1.74 -5.09
N ILE A 125 -5.01 -0.80 -4.19
CA ILE A 125 -4.04 0.22 -3.78
C ILE A 125 -3.73 0.01 -2.31
N LEU A 126 -2.43 -0.05 -2.01
CA LEU A 126 -1.89 -0.21 -0.67
C LEU A 126 -1.15 1.06 -0.27
N SER A 127 -1.21 1.42 1.00
CA SER A 127 -0.33 2.42 1.57
C SER A 127 -0.10 2.23 3.07
N ASP A 128 1.16 2.02 3.45
CA ASP A 128 1.64 2.17 4.84
C ASP A 128 2.41 3.49 5.04
N ALA A 129 2.26 4.44 4.10
CA ALA A 129 2.92 5.74 4.12
C ALA A 129 2.61 6.50 5.41
N ALA A 130 3.65 7.09 5.99
CA ALA A 130 3.55 7.94 7.16
C ALA A 130 4.48 9.13 7.04
N ILE A 131 4.05 10.27 7.57
CA ILE A 131 4.89 11.47 7.63
C ILE A 131 6.07 11.28 8.58
N ASN A 132 7.18 11.95 8.29
CA ASN A 132 8.25 12.10 9.26
C ASN A 132 7.74 12.97 10.41
N LYS A 133 7.80 12.46 11.63
CA LYS A 133 7.31 13.18 12.81
C LYS A 133 8.21 14.36 13.11
N SER A 134 7.60 15.53 13.28
CA SER A 134 8.27 16.74 13.75
C SER A 134 8.36 16.80 15.27
N GLY A 135 7.57 15.96 15.97
CA GLY A 135 7.41 16.02 17.43
C GLY A 135 6.22 16.89 17.86
N ASN A 136 5.75 17.79 16.99
CA ASN A 136 4.50 18.52 17.22
C ASN A 136 3.31 17.64 16.80
N LYS A 137 2.61 17.06 17.78
CA LYS A 137 1.48 16.14 17.56
C LYS A 137 0.40 16.72 16.65
N PHE A 138 0.06 18.00 16.82
CA PHE A 138 -1.00 18.66 16.06
C PHE A 138 -0.59 18.81 14.58
N SER A 139 0.61 19.34 14.32
CA SER A 139 1.13 19.47 12.96
C SER A 139 1.30 18.11 12.27
N ASP A 140 1.85 17.13 12.99
CA ASP A 140 2.03 15.76 12.50
C ASP A 140 0.71 15.10 12.12
N GLN A 141 -0.35 15.33 12.90
CA GLN A 141 -1.68 14.82 12.62
C GLN A 141 -2.27 15.46 11.34
N ILE A 142 -2.17 16.77 11.20
CA ILE A 142 -2.65 17.49 9.99
C ILE A 142 -1.93 16.97 8.75
N ARG A 143 -0.60 16.82 8.81
CA ARG A 143 0.22 16.35 7.69
C ARG A 143 -0.12 14.91 7.33
N GLN A 144 -0.30 14.03 8.32
CA GLN A 144 -0.74 12.65 8.06
C GLN A 144 -2.13 12.62 7.41
N ASN A 145 -3.06 13.45 7.88
CA ASN A 145 -4.41 13.50 7.32
C ASN A 145 -4.39 13.98 5.87
N ARG A 146 -3.61 15.02 5.55
CA ARG A 146 -3.40 15.48 4.18
C ARG A 146 -2.84 14.38 3.28
N LEU A 147 -1.87 13.61 3.78
CA LEU A 147 -1.33 12.45 3.07
C LEU A 147 -2.41 11.40 2.79
N CYS A 148 -3.28 11.11 3.77
CA CYS A 148 -4.39 10.16 3.59
C CYS A 148 -5.40 10.65 2.55
N TYR A 149 -5.75 11.94 2.54
CA TYR A 149 -6.63 12.51 1.51
C TYR A 149 -6.01 12.45 0.12
N ARG A 150 -4.69 12.70 0.00
CA ARG A 150 -4.00 12.55 -1.28
C ARG A 150 -4.05 11.10 -1.79
N ILE A 151 -3.82 10.13 -0.91
CA ILE A 151 -3.93 8.70 -1.25
C ILE A 151 -5.35 8.33 -1.65
N LEU A 152 -6.35 8.86 -0.94
CA LEU A 152 -7.76 8.66 -1.27
C LEU A 152 -8.06 9.19 -2.68
N GLU A 153 -7.65 10.42 -3.00
CA GLU A 153 -7.84 11.02 -4.33
C GLU A 153 -7.19 10.18 -5.44
N ILE A 154 -5.96 9.70 -5.24
CA ILE A 154 -5.29 8.77 -6.17
C ILE A 154 -6.14 7.51 -6.33
N ALA A 155 -6.70 6.98 -5.25
CA ALA A 155 -7.51 5.78 -5.29
C ALA A 155 -8.83 5.97 -6.03
N SER A 156 -9.57 7.06 -5.79
CA SER A 156 -10.83 7.34 -6.46
C SER A 156 -10.65 7.47 -7.97
N LYS A 157 -9.49 7.99 -8.42
CA LYS A 157 -9.16 8.12 -9.85
C LYS A 157 -8.73 6.82 -10.50
N ASN A 158 -8.00 5.96 -9.78
CA ASN A 158 -7.27 4.85 -10.38
C ASN A 158 -7.85 3.46 -10.07
N LEU A 159 -8.63 3.29 -9.00
CA LEU A 159 -9.27 2.01 -8.71
C LEU A 159 -10.41 1.71 -9.68
N LYS A 160 -10.58 0.42 -9.96
CA LYS A 160 -11.76 -0.09 -10.66
C LYS A 160 -12.97 -0.10 -9.73
N TYR A 161 -14.15 -0.30 -10.31
CA TYR A 161 -15.35 -0.60 -9.51
C TYR A 161 -15.12 -1.87 -8.66
N LYS A 162 -15.44 -1.79 -7.36
CA LYS A 162 -15.13 -2.82 -6.34
C LYS A 162 -13.63 -3.05 -6.09
N GLY A 163 -12.76 -2.14 -6.54
CA GLY A 163 -11.35 -2.10 -6.14
C GLY A 163 -11.19 -1.80 -4.65
N ILE A 164 -10.02 -2.15 -4.11
CA ILE A 164 -9.75 -2.07 -2.66
C ILE A 164 -8.67 -1.02 -2.40
N LEU A 165 -8.89 -0.18 -1.38
CA LEU A 165 -7.88 0.69 -0.80
C LEU A 165 -7.53 0.21 0.61
N ILE A 166 -6.25 0.03 0.90
CA ILE A 166 -5.71 -0.10 2.26
C ILE A 166 -4.84 1.11 2.54
N VAL A 167 -5.19 1.87 3.57
CA VAL A 167 -4.45 3.09 3.94
C VAL A 167 -4.23 3.16 5.44
N LYS A 168 -3.00 3.47 5.81
CA LYS A 168 -2.62 3.75 7.20
C LYS A 168 -3.09 5.14 7.61
N THR A 169 -3.92 5.17 8.64
CA THR A 169 -4.42 6.40 9.25
C THR A 169 -3.93 6.50 10.69
N PHE A 170 -3.92 7.72 11.24
CA PHE A 170 -3.74 7.94 12.68
C PHE A 170 -5.09 8.33 13.28
N GLN A 171 -5.38 7.78 14.46
CA GLN A 171 -6.56 8.19 15.20
C GLN A 171 -6.35 9.59 15.77
N GLY A 172 -7.41 10.38 15.74
CA GLY A 172 -7.47 11.71 16.33
C GLY A 172 -8.64 12.50 15.76
N GLN A 173 -8.71 13.79 16.09
CA GLN A 173 -9.86 14.66 15.81
C GLN A 173 -10.37 14.63 14.36
N ASP A 174 -9.50 14.52 13.35
CA ASP A 174 -9.91 14.51 11.94
C ASP A 174 -10.12 13.12 11.34
N PHE A 175 -9.91 12.04 12.11
CA PHE A 175 -10.11 10.67 11.62
C PHE A 175 -11.57 10.45 11.18
N ASP A 176 -12.53 10.98 11.94
CA ASP A 176 -13.96 10.80 11.64
C ASP A 176 -14.37 11.47 10.34
N LYS A 177 -13.77 12.62 10.02
CA LYS A 177 -14.00 13.32 8.74
C LYS A 177 -13.47 12.50 7.57
N LEU A 178 -12.23 12.01 7.67
CA LEU A 178 -11.63 11.15 6.65
C LEU A 178 -12.46 9.87 6.45
N ASN A 179 -12.87 9.23 7.54
CA ASN A 179 -13.71 8.03 7.52
C ASN A 179 -15.08 8.30 6.88
N LYS A 180 -15.68 9.47 7.14
CA LYS A 180 -16.92 9.88 6.47
C LYS A 180 -16.73 10.07 4.97
N THR A 181 -15.64 10.73 4.54
CA THR A 181 -15.31 10.86 3.12
C THR A 181 -15.14 9.49 2.46
N MET A 182 -14.38 8.58 3.08
CA MET A 182 -14.21 7.21 2.54
C MET A 182 -15.53 6.46 2.41
N LYS A 183 -16.47 6.63 3.35
CA LYS A 183 -17.80 6.00 3.27
C LYS A 183 -18.67 6.53 2.14
N ASN A 184 -18.40 7.73 1.64
CA ASN A 184 -19.09 8.27 0.48
C ASN A 184 -18.52 7.71 -0.84
N GLU A 185 -17.26 7.27 -0.85
CA GLU A 185 -16.57 6.78 -2.05
C GLU A 185 -16.52 5.25 -2.14
N PHE A 186 -16.53 4.55 -1.00
CA PHE A 186 -16.43 3.09 -0.92
C PHE A 186 -17.68 2.48 -0.29
N GLN A 187 -18.12 1.36 -0.88
CA GLN A 187 -19.27 0.60 -0.38
C GLN A 187 -19.07 0.06 1.04
N ILE A 188 -17.84 -0.30 1.38
CA ILE A 188 -17.49 -0.92 2.67
C ILE A 188 -16.23 -0.24 3.20
N VAL A 189 -16.32 0.33 4.40
CA VAL A 189 -15.18 0.92 5.11
C VAL A 189 -15.04 0.22 6.46
N LYS A 190 -13.85 -0.32 6.74
CA LYS A 190 -13.53 -1.02 7.98
C LYS A 190 -12.20 -0.53 8.54
N SER A 191 -12.17 -0.28 9.85
CA SER A 191 -10.95 0.03 10.60
C SER A 191 -10.39 -1.24 11.23
N TYR A 192 -9.08 -1.43 11.14
CA TYR A 192 -8.36 -2.54 11.75
C TYR A 192 -7.10 -2.04 12.45
N LYS A 193 -6.84 -2.55 13.65
CA LYS A 193 -5.68 -2.22 14.48
C LYS A 193 -4.88 -3.47 14.75
#